data_AF-A0A367G0J1-F1
#
_entry.id   AF-A0A367G0J1-F1
#
_cell.length_a   1.000
_cell.length_b   1.000
_cell.length_c   1.000
_cell.angle_alpha   90.00
_cell.angle_beta   90.00
_cell.angle_gamma   90.00
#
_symmetry.space_group_name_H-M   'P 1'
#
loop_
_entity.id
_entity.type
_entity.pdbx_description
1 polymer ?
#
loop_
_entity_poly.entity_id
_entity_poly.type
_entity_poly.pdbx_seq_one_letter_code
_entity_poly.pdbx_strand_id
1 'polypeptide(L)' 'MNFDHDELMLMMLYNTGSRLGLMQELQLMQCYLMPDETALRELSEGVIEKLKLLTDAEFSNLEFSPD' A
#
# COMPACT_ATOMS: atom_id res chain seq x y z
N MET A 1 11.12 9.00 -1.54
CA MET A 1 10.90 7.56 -1.30
C MET A 1 10.08 7.08 -2.47
N ASN A 2 10.54 6.07 -3.21
CA ASN A 2 9.77 5.50 -4.31
C ASN A 2 9.22 4.14 -3.89
N PHE A 3 8.07 3.78 -4.45
CA PHE A 3 7.53 2.43 -4.32
C PHE A 3 8.21 1.50 -5.32
N ASP A 4 8.44 0.25 -4.92
CA ASP A 4 8.86 -0.80 -5.84
C ASP A 4 7.65 -1.41 -6.59
N HIS A 5 7.92 -2.37 -7.48
CA HIS A 5 6.88 -2.97 -8.31
C HIS A 5 5.85 -3.76 -7.49
N ASP A 6 6.29 -4.50 -6.46
CA ASP A 6 5.40 -5.32 -5.64
C ASP A 6 4.54 -4.44 -4.74
N GLU A 7 5.11 -3.37 -4.22
CA GLU A 7 4.40 -2.33 -3.47
C GLU A 7 3.36 -1.62 -4.35
N LEU A 8 3.72 -1.20 -5.56
CA LEU A 8 2.78 -0.58 -6.49
C LEU A 8 1.65 -1.54 -6.89
N MET A 9 1.97 -2.81 -7.16
CA MET A 9 0.96 -3.83 -7.44
C MET A 9 0.03 -4.05 -6.25
N LEU A 10 0.56 -4.14 -5.04
CA LEU A 10 -0.23 -4.25 -3.81
C LEU A 10 -1.14 -3.03 -3.65
N MET A 11 -0.60 -1.84 -3.83
CA MET A 11 -1.38 -0.61 -3.77
C MET A 11 -2.49 -0.62 -4.81
N MET A 12 -2.25 -1.04 -6.05
CA MET A 12 -3.29 -1.15 -7.09
C MET A 12 -4.43 -2.08 -6.69
N LEU A 13 -4.12 -3.22 -6.08
CA LEU A 13 -5.13 -4.21 -5.67
C LEU A 13 -6.04 -3.70 -4.55
N TYR A 14 -5.49 -2.90 -3.62
CA TYR A 14 -6.21 -2.38 -2.45
C TYR A 14 -6.59 -0.90 -2.56
N ASN A 15 -6.32 -0.25 -3.70
CA ASN A 15 -6.60 1.17 -3.86
C ASN A 15 -8.11 1.43 -3.93
N THR A 16 -8.62 2.21 -2.98
CA THR A 16 -10.02 2.65 -2.91
C THR A 16 -10.24 4.05 -3.46
N GLY A 17 -9.22 4.63 -4.12
CA GLY A 17 -9.27 5.97 -4.70
C GLY A 17 -8.83 7.09 -3.75
N SER A 18 -8.36 6.75 -2.54
CA SER A 18 -7.77 7.72 -1.60
C SER A 18 -6.62 7.10 -0.82
N ARG A 19 -5.64 7.92 -0.43
CA ARG A 19 -4.48 7.49 0.37
C ARG A 19 -4.89 6.86 1.69
N LEU A 20 -5.83 7.51 2.40
CA LEU A 20 -6.34 7.01 3.68
C LEU A 20 -7.12 5.70 3.51
N GLY A 21 -7.97 5.60 2.50
CA GLY A 21 -8.72 4.39 2.24
C GLY A 21 -7.81 3.21 1.89
N LEU A 22 -6.77 3.43 1.08
CA LEU A 22 -5.76 2.41 0.80
C LEU A 22 -5.03 1.95 2.07
N MET A 23 -4.60 2.88 2.93
CA MET A 23 -3.98 2.51 4.22
C MET A 23 -4.92 1.68 5.10
N GLN A 24 -6.23 1.99 5.11
CA GLN A 24 -7.22 1.24 5.88
C GLN A 24 -7.39 -0.20 5.35
N GLU A 25 -7.48 -0.37 4.03
CA GLU A 25 -7.57 -1.69 3.41
C GLU A 25 -6.32 -2.53 3.69
N LEU A 26 -5.11 -1.94 3.61
CA LEU A 26 -3.87 -2.64 3.94
C LEU A 26 -3.79 -3.03 5.42
N GLN A 27 -4.27 -2.18 6.33
CA GLN A 27 -4.35 -2.54 7.76
C GLN A 27 -5.36 -3.66 8.00
N LEU A 28 -6.52 -3.61 7.34
CA LEU A 28 -7.52 -4.65 7.43
C LEU A 28 -6.97 -5.99 6.93
N MET A 29 -6.28 -5.98 5.79
CA MET A 29 -5.59 -7.14 5.24
C MET A 29 -4.61 -7.73 6.26
N GLN A 30 -3.77 -6.91 6.91
CA GLN A 30 -2.84 -7.38 7.94
C GLN A 30 -3.51 -8.06 9.14
N CYS A 31 -4.75 -7.69 9.46
CA CYS A 31 -5.53 -8.38 10.50
C CYS A 31 -5.98 -9.78 10.07
N TYR A 32 -6.03 -10.07 8.77
CA TYR A 32 -6.37 -11.39 8.23
C TYR A 32 -5.14 -12.25 7.94
N LEU A 33 -3.94 -11.66 7.86
CA LEU A 33 -2.70 -12.40 7.62
C LEU A 33 -2.39 -13.36 8.77
N MET A 34 -2.08 -14.60 8.41
CA MET A 34 -1.60 -15.59 9.36
C MET A 34 -0.16 -15.25 9.80
N PRO A 35 0.29 -15.71 10.98
CA PRO A 35 1.63 -15.38 11.50
C PRO A 35 2.80 -15.82 10.61
N ASP A 36 2.59 -16.80 9.73
CA ASP A 36 3.57 -17.31 8.77
C ASP A 36 3.63 -16.48 7.47
N GLU A 37 2.65 -15.62 7.21
CA GLU A 37 2.61 -14.71 6.04
C GLU A 37 3.41 -13.42 6.29
N THR A 38 4.62 -13.56 6.82
CA THR A 38 5.46 -12.43 7.24
C THR A 38 5.90 -11.55 6.08
N ALA A 39 6.19 -12.14 4.91
CA ALA A 39 6.63 -11.38 3.74
C ALA A 39 5.56 -10.37 3.27
N LEU A 40 4.29 -10.80 3.27
CA LEU A 40 3.18 -9.94 2.86
C LEU A 40 2.86 -8.88 3.92
N ARG A 41 3.02 -9.24 5.19
CA ARG A 41 2.94 -8.31 6.31
C ARG A 41 4.01 -7.21 6.20
N GLU A 42 5.28 -7.58 6.06
CA GLU A 42 6.40 -6.63 5.90
C GLU A 42 6.20 -5.71 4.69
N LEU A 43 5.76 -6.27 3.55
CA LEU A 43 5.46 -5.49 2.35
C LEU A 43 4.36 -4.45 2.63
N SER A 44 3.23 -4.88 3.19
CA SER A 44 2.11 -3.98 3.50
C SER A 44 2.48 -2.93 4.56
N GLU A 45 3.29 -3.28 5.56
CA GLU A 45 3.79 -2.35 6.57
C GLU A 45 4.70 -1.28 5.92
N GLY A 46 5.63 -1.69 5.05
CA GLY A 46 6.48 -0.77 4.29
C GLY A 46 5.68 0.21 3.42
N VAL A 47 4.65 -0.28 2.73
CA VAL A 47 3.73 0.57 1.95
C VAL A 47 3.02 1.57 2.85
N ILE A 48 2.45 1.12 3.98
CA ILE A 48 1.75 2.00 4.92
C ILE A 48 2.68 3.08 5.48
N GLU A 49 3.91 2.74 5.83
CA GLU A 49 4.89 3.73 6.32
C GLU A 49 5.22 4.79 5.26
N LYS A 50 5.46 4.37 4.02
CA LYS A 50 5.67 5.29 2.90
C LYS A 50 4.44 6.16 2.65
N LEU A 51 3.23 5.59 2.70
CA LEU A 51 1.96 6.30 2.54
C LEU A 51 1.70 7.33 3.66
N LYS A 52 2.19 7.09 4.89
CA LYS A 52 2.10 8.07 5.98
C LYS A 52 2.97 9.30 5.73
N LEU A 53 4.09 9.13 5.03
CA LEU A 53 5.01 10.21 4.67
C LEU A 53 4.56 10.98 3.41
N LEU A 54 3.66 10.39 2.61
CA LEU A 54 3.09 11.00 1.42
C LEU A 54 1.88 11.87 1.74
N THR A 55 1.76 12.98 1.01
CA THR A 55 0.57 13.83 1.00
C THR A 55 -0.49 13.29 0.04
N ASP A 56 -1.75 13.70 0.22
CA ASP A 56 -2.84 13.29 -0.68
C ASP A 56 -2.61 13.79 -2.13
N ALA A 57 -1.93 14.93 -2.30
CA ALA A 57 -1.56 15.47 -3.61
C ALA A 57 -0.50 14.62 -4.30
N GLU A 58 0.54 14.21 -3.58
CA GLU A 58 1.56 13.29 -4.12
C GLU A 58 0.95 11.92 -4.43
N PHE A 59 0.07 11.42 -3.57
CA PHE A 59 -0.66 10.18 -3.81
C PHE A 59 -1.52 10.24 -5.08
N SER A 60 -2.23 11.36 -5.30
CA SER A 60 -3.03 11.54 -6.52
C SER A 60 -2.18 11.65 -7.80
N ASN A 61 -0.88 11.95 -7.67
CA ASN A 61 0.07 11.96 -8.77
C ASN A 61 0.78 10.61 -8.97
N LEU A 62 0.56 9.62 -8.09
CA LEU A 62 1.10 8.28 -8.30
C LEU A 62 0.37 7.65 -9.49
N GLU A 63 1.12 7.39 -10.56
CA GLU A 63 0.63 6.61 -11.67
C GLU A 63 0.71 5.12 -11.33
N PHE A 64 -0.46 4.54 -11.09
CA PHE A 64 -0.67 3.11 -11.01
C PHE A 64 -0.71 2.52 -12.42
N SER A 65 0.41 2.56 -13.15
CA SER A 65 0.46 2.06 -14.53
C SER A 65 0.63 0.53 -14.54
N PRO A 66 -0.30 -0.23 -15.14
CA PRO A 66 -0.07 -1.63 -15.48
C PRO A 66 0.74 -1.66 -16.79
N ASP A 67 2.06 -1.81 -16.72
CA ASP A 67 2.82 -2.27 -17.89
C ASP A 67 2.55 -3.76 -18.16
#